data_AF-A0A9D7D6F7-F1
#
_entry.id   AF-A0A9D7D6F7-F1
#
_cell.length_a   1.000
_cell.length_b   1.000
_cell.length_c   1.000
_cell.angle_alpha   90.00
_cell.angle_beta   90.00
_cell.angle_gamma   90.00
#
_symmetry.space_group_name_H-M   'P 1'
#
loop_
_entity.id
_entity.type
_entity.pdbx_description
1 polymer ?
#
loop_
_entity_poly.entity_id
_entity_poly.type
_entity_poly.pdbx_seq_one_letter_code
_entity_poly.pdbx_strand_id
1 'polypeptide(L)'
;MRSRLLFPSGLLALAALVLIHCDKKSEAPVAEKAAPQAASASPAAAPPAAPPSPSTAQQEPAPTAAVTPAPSASGALPAKTEKAGLAKLDVGKGDKDKNVPATAGSAAPATAAPTAPPVRFQHSTALYTLDASPPASCKAGAACEVVVRLEAKGAYHINKEYPYKLKAQPSDGVAFANTDGTFSKASGDFSQQGESVGLLKVRFTGQAPGQAKVRGVYKFSVCSESDCKLDQAEVAFETPIR
;
A
#
# COMPACT_ATOMS: atom_id res chain seq x y z
N MET A 1 41.07 -21.02 -33.31
CA MET A 1 40.53 -22.36 -33.65
C MET A 1 39.08 -22.37 -33.15
N ARG A 2 38.08 -22.24 -34.03
CA ARG A 2 37.20 -23.33 -34.52
C ARG A 2 36.77 -24.25 -33.37
N SER A 3 35.51 -24.56 -33.08
CA SER A 3 34.28 -24.57 -33.87
C SER A 3 33.13 -24.98 -32.93
N ARG A 4 31.89 -24.54 -33.23
CA ARG A 4 30.61 -25.31 -33.31
C ARG A 4 30.36 -26.43 -32.27
N LEU A 5 29.16 -26.72 -31.75
CA LEU A 5 27.75 -26.43 -32.03
C LEU A 5 26.92 -27.33 -31.07
N LEU A 6 25.61 -27.04 -30.97
CA LEU A 6 24.48 -27.96 -30.69
C LEU A 6 24.23 -28.42 -29.24
N PHE A 7 23.04 -28.09 -28.73
CA PHE A 7 21.93 -29.00 -28.37
C PHE A 7 20.96 -28.29 -27.39
N PRO A 8 19.66 -28.62 -27.33
CA PRO A 8 18.68 -28.55 -28.40
C PRO A 8 17.46 -27.67 -28.04
N SER A 9 16.86 -27.08 -29.07
CA SER A 9 15.47 -26.63 -29.07
C SER A 9 14.53 -27.83 -29.08
N GLY A 10 13.46 -27.80 -28.27
CA GLY A 10 12.27 -28.61 -28.54
C GLY A 10 11.47 -29.05 -27.32
N LEU A 11 10.34 -28.37 -27.08
CA LEU A 11 8.96 -28.87 -26.84
C LEU A 11 8.19 -27.73 -26.14
N LEU A 12 7.49 -26.85 -26.85
CA LEU A 12 6.15 -27.06 -27.42
C LEU A 12 5.17 -27.72 -26.41
N ALA A 13 4.52 -26.90 -25.60
CA ALA A 13 3.27 -27.26 -24.92
C ALA A 13 2.21 -26.18 -25.19
N LEU A 14 1.03 -26.66 -25.54
CA LEU A 14 -0.03 -26.01 -26.29
C LEU A 14 -0.54 -24.70 -25.68
N ALA A 15 -0.69 -23.71 -26.56
CA ALA A 15 -1.68 -22.66 -26.43
C ALA A 15 -3.09 -23.28 -26.63
N ALA A 16 -3.88 -23.36 -25.56
CA ALA A 16 -5.32 -23.55 -25.65
C ALA A 16 -5.99 -22.20 -25.87
N LEU A 17 -6.09 -21.83 -27.15
CA LEU A 17 -6.85 -20.70 -27.67
C LEU A 17 -8.34 -21.08 -27.63
N VAL A 18 -9.06 -20.71 -26.56
CA VAL A 18 -10.53 -20.75 -26.56
C VAL A 18 -11.03 -19.53 -27.30
N LEU A 19 -11.20 -19.70 -28.61
CA LEU A 19 -12.02 -18.84 -29.47
C LEU A 19 -13.49 -19.07 -29.10
N ILE A 20 -14.08 -18.17 -28.32
CA ILE A 20 -15.53 -17.97 -28.32
C ILE A 20 -15.79 -16.78 -29.25
N HIS A 21 -16.15 -17.12 -30.48
CA HIS A 21 -16.71 -16.21 -31.46
C HIS A 21 -18.24 -16.27 -31.40
N CYS A 22 -18.83 -15.06 -31.38
CA CYS A 22 -20.13 -14.69 -31.95
C CYS A 22 -21.43 -15.19 -31.32
N ASP A 23 -22.14 -14.26 -30.68
CA ASP A 23 -23.54 -13.92 -30.98
C ASP A 23 -23.72 -12.45 -30.57
N LYS A 24 -23.60 -11.44 -31.44
CA LYS A 24 -24.35 -11.07 -32.65
C LYS A 24 -25.87 -11.09 -32.48
N LYS A 25 -26.37 -10.21 -31.60
CA LYS A 25 -27.69 -9.60 -31.80
C LYS A 25 -27.57 -8.13 -32.12
N SER A 26 -27.66 -7.86 -33.43
CA SER A 26 -27.99 -6.56 -34.00
C SER A 26 -29.35 -6.09 -33.50
N GLU A 27 -29.44 -4.85 -33.05
CA GLU A 27 -30.63 -4.03 -33.23
C GLU A 27 -30.23 -2.55 -33.31
N ALA A 28 -30.31 -2.03 -34.52
CA ALA A 28 -30.57 -0.63 -34.86
C ALA A 28 -31.45 -0.69 -36.13
N PRO A 29 -32.21 0.34 -36.54
CA PRO A 29 -32.42 1.67 -35.93
C PRO A 29 -33.92 2.04 -35.80
N VAL A 30 -34.27 3.04 -34.98
CA VAL A 30 -35.45 3.87 -35.28
C VAL A 30 -35.01 5.33 -35.27
N ALA A 31 -34.89 5.85 -36.49
CA ALA A 31 -34.88 7.26 -36.76
C ALA A 31 -36.31 7.78 -36.62
N GLU A 32 -36.55 8.73 -35.72
CA GLU A 32 -37.68 9.65 -35.83
C GLU A 32 -37.08 11.05 -35.96
N LYS A 33 -37.41 11.68 -37.09
CA LYS A 33 -36.93 12.98 -37.55
C LYS A 33 -38.06 14.00 -37.35
N ALA A 34 -37.64 15.24 -37.08
CA ALA A 34 -38.41 16.50 -37.11
C ALA A 34 -39.15 16.82 -35.80
N ALA A 35 -39.24 18.05 -35.31
CA ALA A 35 -38.92 19.37 -35.86
C ALA A 35 -38.79 20.39 -34.68
N PRO A 36 -38.52 21.68 -34.93
CA PRO A 36 -38.11 22.67 -33.93
C PRO A 36 -39.29 23.37 -33.28
N GLN A 37 -39.13 23.80 -32.03
CA GLN A 37 -39.89 24.81 -31.28
C GLN A 37 -39.38 24.74 -29.83
N ALA A 38 -39.22 25.79 -29.05
CA ALA A 38 -39.29 27.21 -29.22
C ALA A 38 -38.54 27.77 -28.00
N ALA A 39 -38.13 29.03 -28.06
CA ALA A 39 -37.69 29.78 -26.90
C ALA A 39 -38.64 29.59 -25.71
N SER A 40 -38.10 29.29 -24.54
CA SER A 40 -38.79 29.58 -23.27
C SER A 40 -37.76 30.08 -22.27
N ALA A 41 -38.03 31.31 -21.89
CA ALA A 41 -37.29 32.19 -21.01
C ALA A 41 -36.73 31.52 -19.76
N SER A 42 -35.50 31.89 -19.43
CA SER A 42 -35.05 32.03 -18.06
C SER A 42 -36.03 32.90 -17.25
N PRO A 43 -36.54 32.44 -16.11
CA PRO A 43 -36.65 33.31 -14.97
C PRO A 43 -35.25 33.43 -14.35
N ALA A 44 -34.70 34.64 -14.40
CA ALA A 44 -33.59 35.05 -13.56
C ALA A 44 -33.98 34.80 -12.10
N ALA A 45 -33.45 33.72 -11.52
CA ALA A 45 -33.46 33.56 -10.08
C ALA A 45 -32.50 34.60 -9.51
N ALA A 46 -33.05 35.46 -8.65
CA ALA A 46 -32.35 36.53 -7.97
C ALA A 46 -31.07 36.03 -7.28
N PRO A 47 -30.01 36.84 -7.24
CA PRO A 47 -28.83 36.52 -6.44
C PRO A 47 -29.24 36.38 -4.97
N PRO A 48 -28.81 35.33 -4.24
CA PRO A 48 -28.96 35.32 -2.80
C PRO A 48 -28.22 36.54 -2.23
N ALA A 49 -28.92 37.25 -1.35
CA ALA A 49 -28.43 38.41 -0.64
C ALA A 49 -27.06 38.14 -0.01
N ALA A 50 -26.16 39.09 -0.18
CA ALA A 50 -24.87 39.10 0.49
C ALA A 50 -25.05 38.89 2.01
N PRO A 51 -24.30 37.98 2.65
CA PRO A 51 -24.28 37.91 4.10
C PRO A 51 -23.71 39.22 4.66
N PRO A 52 -24.29 39.78 5.74
CA PRO A 52 -23.74 40.95 6.40
C PRO A 52 -22.35 40.64 6.95
N SER A 53 -21.42 41.57 6.73
CA SER A 53 -20.09 41.60 7.32
C SER A 53 -20.14 41.46 8.84
N PRO A 54 -19.41 40.51 9.45
CA PRO A 54 -19.04 40.64 10.84
C PRO A 54 -17.85 41.60 10.97
N SER A 55 -18.19 42.80 11.43
CA SER A 55 -17.54 43.56 12.49
C SER A 55 -16.06 43.26 12.81
N THR A 56 -15.26 44.30 12.59
CA THR A 56 -14.09 44.71 13.37
C THR A 56 -14.13 44.30 14.86
N ALA A 57 -13.09 43.59 15.34
CA ALA A 57 -12.28 43.92 16.54
C ALA A 57 -11.54 42.70 17.13
N GLN A 58 -10.38 42.97 17.75
CA GLN A 58 -9.46 42.09 18.48
C GLN A 58 -8.43 41.37 17.58
N GLN A 59 -7.38 42.04 17.11
CA GLN A 59 -6.22 42.54 17.87
C GLN A 59 -5.54 41.43 18.69
N GLU A 60 -4.60 40.80 18.01
CA GLU A 60 -3.56 39.90 18.52
C GLU A 60 -2.67 40.66 19.53
N PRO A 61 -2.53 40.21 20.79
CA PRO A 61 -1.38 40.57 21.59
C PRO A 61 -0.18 39.73 21.13
N ALA A 62 0.83 40.41 20.60
CA ALA A 62 2.14 39.85 20.30
C ALA A 62 2.72 39.10 21.52
N PRO A 63 3.25 37.87 21.37
CA PRO A 63 4.17 37.33 22.35
C PRO A 63 5.52 38.03 22.18
N THR A 64 5.73 39.03 23.04
CA THR A 64 7.04 39.67 23.24
C THR A 64 7.89 38.76 24.14
N ALA A 65 9.13 38.53 23.69
CA ALA A 65 10.33 38.20 24.47
C ALA A 65 10.45 36.83 25.16
N ALA A 66 11.42 36.04 24.71
CA ALA A 66 12.68 35.75 25.44
C ALA A 66 13.45 34.69 24.62
N VAL A 67 14.36 35.07 23.72
CA VAL A 67 15.80 35.15 23.97
C VAL A 67 16.31 34.19 25.05
N THR A 68 16.81 33.04 24.62
CA THR A 68 18.01 32.43 25.21
C THR A 68 18.88 31.87 24.09
N PRO A 69 20.06 32.45 23.81
CA PRO A 69 21.07 31.80 22.98
C PRO A 69 21.80 30.76 23.83
N ALA A 70 21.81 29.50 23.39
CA ALA A 70 22.67 28.46 23.95
C ALA A 70 23.78 28.10 22.94
N PRO A 71 25.00 27.81 23.42
CA PRO A 71 26.23 27.95 22.65
C PRO A 71 26.59 26.73 21.81
N SER A 72 27.38 27.03 20.77
CA SER A 72 28.50 26.27 20.20
C SER A 72 28.73 24.84 20.70
N ALA A 73 28.74 23.90 19.75
CA ALA A 73 29.80 22.91 19.65
C ALA A 73 29.96 22.45 18.19
N SER A 74 30.94 23.05 17.51
CA SER A 74 31.63 22.43 16.38
C SER A 74 32.23 21.11 16.83
N GLY A 75 31.61 20.00 16.42
CA GLY A 75 32.16 18.66 16.55
C GLY A 75 32.48 18.12 15.17
N ALA A 76 33.68 18.42 14.68
CA ALA A 76 34.27 17.74 13.53
C ALA A 76 34.35 16.23 13.81
N LEU A 77 33.75 15.41 12.95
CA LEU A 77 33.99 13.97 12.95
C LEU A 77 34.92 13.59 11.79
N PRO A 78 35.97 12.80 12.05
CA PRO A 78 37.02 12.48 11.10
C PRO A 78 36.54 11.48 10.04
N ALA A 79 36.90 11.79 8.79
CA ALA A 79 36.96 10.81 7.71
C ALA A 79 37.94 9.70 8.09
N LYS A 80 37.42 8.52 8.45
CA LYS A 80 38.20 7.28 8.45
C LYS A 80 38.01 6.56 7.12
N THR A 81 39.02 6.79 6.27
CA THR A 81 39.47 5.88 5.23
C THR A 81 39.70 4.50 5.84
N GLU A 82 38.85 3.52 5.56
CA GLU A 82 39.17 2.12 5.81
C GLU A 82 39.20 1.34 4.51
N LYS A 83 40.41 0.91 4.22
CA LYS A 83 40.91 0.21 3.06
C LYS A 83 40.88 -1.28 3.43
N ALA A 84 39.88 -2.02 2.97
CA ALA A 84 39.87 -3.48 2.99
C ALA A 84 39.60 -3.90 1.53
N GLY A 85 40.52 -4.54 0.83
CA GLY A 85 41.26 -5.72 1.25
C GLY A 85 40.77 -6.86 0.38
N LEU A 86 41.29 -6.91 -0.86
CA LEU A 86 41.10 -8.03 -1.79
C LEU A 86 41.73 -9.28 -1.17
N ALA A 87 40.92 -10.10 -0.50
CA ALA A 87 41.29 -11.46 -0.16
C ALA A 87 40.88 -12.38 -1.32
N LYS A 88 41.89 -12.94 -1.97
CA LYS A 88 41.80 -14.10 -2.86
C LYS A 88 41.23 -15.28 -2.06
N LEU A 89 40.18 -15.92 -2.57
CA LEU A 89 39.76 -17.23 -2.09
C LEU A 89 40.20 -18.28 -3.11
N ASP A 90 41.11 -19.11 -2.60
CA ASP A 90 41.76 -20.26 -3.21
C ASP A 90 40.76 -21.32 -3.70
N VAL A 91 41.08 -21.88 -4.86
CA VAL A 91 40.46 -23.08 -5.43
C VAL A 91 41.02 -24.30 -4.69
N GLY A 92 40.29 -24.77 -3.68
CA GLY A 92 40.57 -26.04 -2.98
C GLY A 92 39.84 -27.21 -3.63
N LYS A 93 40.56 -27.94 -4.49
CA LYS A 93 40.17 -29.24 -5.04
C LYS A 93 40.62 -30.33 -4.05
N GLY A 94 39.67 -31.03 -3.41
CA GLY A 94 39.97 -32.05 -2.40
C GLY A 94 38.86 -33.10 -2.26
N ASP A 95 39.17 -34.28 -2.79
CA ASP A 95 38.42 -35.53 -2.86
C ASP A 95 38.20 -36.23 -1.49
N LYS A 96 37.16 -37.09 -1.47
CA LYS A 96 37.05 -38.41 -0.80
C LYS A 96 36.65 -38.55 0.68
N ASP A 97 35.52 -39.25 0.80
CA ASP A 97 35.21 -40.33 1.74
C ASP A 97 35.38 -40.07 3.25
N LYS A 98 34.23 -39.98 3.94
CA LYS A 98 33.83 -41.00 4.92
C LYS A 98 32.38 -40.83 5.38
N ASN A 99 31.61 -41.85 5.02
CA ASN A 99 30.35 -42.29 5.58
C ASN A 99 30.24 -42.04 7.10
N VAL A 100 29.29 -41.20 7.53
CA VAL A 100 28.89 -41.05 8.94
C VAL A 100 27.42 -41.48 9.04
N PRO A 101 27.06 -42.39 9.98
CA PRO A 101 25.74 -43.01 10.02
C PRO A 101 24.64 -41.99 10.32
N ALA A 102 23.60 -42.06 9.47
CA ALA A 102 22.34 -41.37 9.61
C ALA A 102 21.69 -41.70 10.96
N THR A 103 21.88 -40.83 11.94
CA THR A 103 21.10 -40.86 13.18
C THR A 103 19.80 -40.11 12.89
N ALA A 104 18.80 -40.86 12.43
CA ALA A 104 17.44 -40.39 12.24
C ALA A 104 16.82 -40.09 13.61
N GLY A 105 17.16 -38.93 14.17
CA GLY A 105 16.46 -38.36 15.32
C GLY A 105 15.05 -37.99 14.88
N SER A 106 14.09 -38.88 15.13
CA SER A 106 12.66 -38.60 15.05
C SER A 106 12.33 -37.54 16.11
N ALA A 107 12.48 -36.27 15.73
CA ALA A 107 12.02 -35.16 16.53
C ALA A 107 10.50 -35.23 16.58
N ALA A 108 9.97 -35.55 17.76
CA ALA A 108 8.54 -35.56 18.02
C ALA A 108 7.91 -34.23 17.56
N PRO A 109 6.73 -34.26 16.90
CA PRO A 109 6.09 -33.05 16.40
C PRO A 109 5.82 -32.11 17.57
N ALA A 110 6.50 -30.98 17.59
CA ALA A 110 6.22 -29.91 18.54
C ALA A 110 4.75 -29.54 18.39
N THR A 111 3.97 -29.75 19.45
CA THR A 111 2.56 -29.39 19.50
C THR A 111 2.46 -27.88 19.27
N ALA A 112 1.97 -27.49 18.09
CA ALA A 112 1.85 -26.09 17.73
C ALA A 112 0.93 -25.39 18.72
N ALA A 113 1.41 -24.29 19.30
CA ALA A 113 0.61 -23.44 20.19
C ALA A 113 -0.66 -22.95 19.45
N PRO A 114 -1.79 -22.80 20.15
CA PRO A 114 -3.02 -22.31 19.54
C PRO A 114 -2.79 -20.93 18.91
N THR A 115 -3.09 -20.82 17.61
CA THR A 115 -2.91 -19.56 16.88
C THR A 115 -4.03 -18.59 17.27
N ALA A 116 -3.66 -17.40 17.74
CA ALA A 116 -4.62 -16.37 18.10
C ALA A 116 -5.41 -15.89 16.84
N PRO A 117 -6.65 -15.42 17.02
CA PRO A 117 -7.44 -14.86 15.91
C PRO A 117 -6.76 -13.61 15.32
N PRO A 118 -7.07 -13.25 14.07
CA PRO A 118 -6.60 -12.00 13.50
C PRO A 118 -7.15 -10.79 14.27
N VAL A 119 -6.34 -9.73 14.37
CA VAL A 119 -6.72 -8.46 14.99
C VAL A 119 -6.91 -7.43 13.89
N ARG A 120 -8.13 -6.90 13.76
CA ARG A 120 -8.47 -5.86 12.79
C ARG A 120 -8.10 -4.47 13.32
N PHE A 121 -7.77 -3.57 12.40
CA PHE A 121 -7.72 -2.14 12.68
C PHE A 121 -9.02 -1.47 12.25
N GLN A 122 -9.62 -0.65 13.10
CA GLN A 122 -10.70 0.25 12.69
C GLN A 122 -10.55 1.60 13.36
N HIS A 123 -10.72 2.66 12.58
CA HIS A 123 -10.76 4.03 13.07
C HIS A 123 -11.84 4.80 12.32
N SER A 124 -12.74 5.48 13.03
CA SER A 124 -13.86 6.19 12.42
C SER A 124 -13.97 7.60 12.98
N THR A 125 -14.14 8.56 12.09
CA THR A 125 -14.36 9.98 12.41
C THR A 125 -15.68 10.44 11.79
N ALA A 126 -16.00 11.73 11.96
CA ALA A 126 -17.12 12.36 11.26
C ALA A 126 -16.90 12.42 9.73
N LEU A 127 -15.65 12.46 9.27
CA LEU A 127 -15.28 12.71 7.87
C LEU A 127 -15.02 11.43 7.08
N TYR A 128 -14.55 10.37 7.75
CA TYR A 128 -14.17 9.12 7.08
C TYR A 128 -14.19 7.91 8.03
N THR A 129 -14.00 6.73 7.47
CA THR A 129 -13.68 5.48 8.17
C THR A 129 -12.47 4.82 7.54
N LEU A 130 -11.55 4.35 8.37
CA LEU A 130 -10.46 3.46 8.02
C LEU A 130 -10.73 2.08 8.62
N ASP A 131 -10.58 1.05 7.80
CA ASP A 131 -10.65 -0.34 8.21
C ASP A 131 -9.50 -1.10 7.55
N ALA A 132 -8.72 -1.83 8.34
CA ALA A 132 -7.80 -2.83 7.82
C ALA A 132 -8.29 -4.20 8.27
N SER A 133 -8.78 -4.97 7.30
CA SER A 133 -9.31 -6.32 7.50
C SER A 133 -8.28 -7.35 7.03
N PRO A 134 -7.44 -7.87 7.94
CA PRO A 134 -6.52 -8.94 7.59
C PRO A 134 -7.25 -10.25 7.24
N PRO A 135 -6.64 -11.13 6.44
CA PRO A 135 -7.18 -12.47 6.21
C PRO A 135 -7.22 -13.27 7.52
N ALA A 136 -8.10 -14.26 7.56
CA ALA A 136 -8.25 -15.15 8.72
C ALA A 136 -6.96 -15.88 9.09
N SER A 137 -6.15 -16.22 8.08
CA SER A 137 -4.80 -16.74 8.22
C SER A 137 -4.01 -16.60 6.93
N CYS A 138 -2.70 -16.55 7.08
CA CYS A 138 -1.69 -16.52 6.04
C CYS A 138 -0.88 -17.80 6.05
N LYS A 139 -0.39 -18.24 4.89
CA LYS A 139 0.54 -19.38 4.82
C LYS A 139 1.99 -18.88 4.92
N ALA A 140 2.82 -19.54 5.72
CA ALA A 140 4.24 -19.27 5.80
C ALA A 140 4.91 -19.41 4.43
N GLY A 141 5.77 -18.46 4.09
CA GLY A 141 6.44 -18.35 2.79
C GLY A 141 5.56 -17.93 1.62
N ALA A 142 4.23 -17.79 1.81
CA ALA A 142 3.33 -17.32 0.77
C ALA A 142 3.05 -15.82 0.89
N ALA A 143 2.79 -15.18 -0.25
CA ALA A 143 2.32 -13.81 -0.29
C ALA A 143 0.93 -13.71 0.36
N CYS A 144 0.81 -12.74 1.27
CA CYS A 144 -0.41 -12.31 1.89
C CYS A 144 -0.74 -10.87 1.52
N GLU A 145 -2.02 -10.57 1.45
CA GLU A 145 -2.54 -9.26 1.13
C GLU A 145 -3.55 -8.84 2.19
N VAL A 146 -3.43 -7.60 2.65
CA VAL A 146 -4.40 -6.93 3.51
C VAL A 146 -4.86 -5.67 2.82
N VAL A 147 -6.17 -5.44 2.84
CA VAL A 147 -6.76 -4.24 2.26
C VAL A 147 -7.03 -3.24 3.37
N VAL A 148 -6.39 -2.08 3.28
CA VAL A 148 -6.75 -0.90 4.07
C VAL A 148 -7.77 -0.11 3.28
N ARG A 149 -9.03 -0.13 3.75
CA ARG A 149 -10.16 0.57 3.15
C ARG A 149 -10.35 1.93 3.81
N LEU A 150 -10.25 2.98 3.02
CA LEU A 150 -10.64 4.35 3.37
C LEU A 150 -12.00 4.65 2.73
N GLU A 151 -12.96 5.05 3.54
CA GLU A 151 -14.28 5.46 3.09
C GLU A 151 -14.58 6.87 3.59
N ALA A 152 -14.70 7.83 2.67
CA ALA A 152 -15.15 9.18 2.97
C ALA A 152 -16.66 9.18 3.30
N LYS A 153 -17.08 10.08 4.19
CA LYS A 153 -18.46 10.21 4.67
C LYS A 153 -19.06 11.56 4.25
N GLY A 154 -20.40 11.62 4.19
CA GLY A 154 -21.13 12.86 3.93
C GLY A 154 -20.78 13.45 2.56
N ALA A 155 -20.44 14.74 2.53
CA ALA A 155 -20.06 15.46 1.30
C ALA A 155 -18.58 15.28 0.91
N TYR A 156 -17.84 14.38 1.58
CA TYR A 156 -16.43 14.15 1.30
C TYR A 156 -16.21 13.02 0.28
N HIS A 157 -15.15 13.15 -0.50
CA HIS A 157 -14.67 12.20 -1.50
C HIS A 157 -13.15 12.00 -1.37
N ILE A 158 -12.64 10.98 -2.03
CA ILE A 158 -11.21 10.64 -2.10
C ILE A 158 -10.52 11.60 -3.08
N ASN A 159 -9.56 12.38 -2.57
CA ASN A 159 -8.72 13.28 -3.37
C ASN A 159 -7.98 12.51 -4.48
N LYS A 160 -8.08 12.92 -5.75
CA LYS A 160 -7.39 12.23 -6.86
C LYS A 160 -5.90 12.60 -6.98
N GLU A 161 -5.49 13.75 -6.46
CA GLU A 161 -4.15 14.32 -6.64
C GLU A 161 -3.22 13.99 -5.47
N TYR A 162 -3.75 13.77 -4.26
CA TYR A 162 -2.94 13.55 -3.06
C TYR A 162 -2.26 12.16 -3.04
N PRO A 163 -1.02 12.05 -2.55
CA PRO A 163 -0.35 10.75 -2.40
C PRO A 163 -0.95 9.94 -1.26
N TYR A 164 -1.77 8.94 -1.58
CA TYR A 164 -2.11 7.87 -0.64
C TYR A 164 -0.88 6.99 -0.41
N LYS A 165 -0.34 7.03 0.80
CA LYS A 165 0.92 6.34 1.13
C LYS A 165 0.87 5.75 2.52
N LEU A 166 1.10 4.45 2.63
CA LEU A 166 1.36 3.76 3.89
C LEU A 166 2.85 3.43 3.97
N LYS A 167 3.50 3.88 5.05
CA LYS A 167 4.86 3.44 5.39
C LYS A 167 4.77 2.42 6.51
N ALA A 168 4.99 1.16 6.16
CA ALA A 168 5.09 0.08 7.11
C ALA A 168 6.38 0.20 7.94
N GLN A 169 6.25 -0.13 9.21
CA GLN A 169 7.37 -0.34 10.12
C GLN A 169 7.89 -1.77 9.93
N PRO A 170 9.20 -2.00 10.03
CA PRO A 170 9.76 -3.35 10.08
C PRO A 170 9.09 -4.18 11.18
N SER A 171 8.78 -5.44 10.89
CA SER A 171 8.27 -6.40 11.86
C SER A 171 9.04 -7.70 11.71
N ASP A 172 9.43 -8.29 12.85
CA ASP A 172 10.05 -9.61 12.86
C ASP A 172 9.16 -10.65 12.17
N GLY A 173 9.78 -11.51 11.37
CA GLY A 173 9.10 -12.58 10.65
C GLY A 173 8.17 -12.13 9.52
N VAL A 174 8.18 -10.84 9.14
CA VAL A 174 7.37 -10.30 8.04
C VAL A 174 8.28 -9.64 7.00
N ALA A 175 8.21 -10.11 5.76
CA ALA A 175 8.86 -9.48 4.62
C ALA A 175 7.83 -8.75 3.76
N PHE A 176 7.96 -7.44 3.57
CA PHE A 176 7.07 -6.67 2.70
C PHE A 176 7.42 -6.88 1.23
N ALA A 177 6.41 -6.88 0.35
CA ALA A 177 6.63 -6.99 -1.10
C ALA A 177 7.41 -5.79 -1.65
N ASN A 178 7.18 -4.60 -1.10
CA ASN A 178 7.94 -3.40 -1.40
C ASN A 178 9.13 -3.32 -0.43
N THR A 179 10.36 -3.30 -0.95
CA THR A 179 11.61 -3.33 -0.16
C THR A 179 11.71 -2.21 0.86
N ASP A 180 11.20 -1.02 0.52
CA ASP A 180 11.19 0.14 1.42
C ASP A 180 10.02 0.13 2.41
N GLY A 181 9.18 -0.92 2.39
CA GLY A 181 7.94 -1.01 3.17
C GLY A 181 6.96 0.13 2.86
N THR A 182 7.03 0.72 1.67
CA THR A 182 6.16 1.83 1.26
C THR A 182 5.12 1.32 0.28
N PHE A 183 3.84 1.49 0.57
CA PHE A 183 2.72 1.16 -0.29
C PHE A 183 2.02 2.43 -0.72
N SER A 184 1.81 2.63 -2.01
CA SER A 184 1.26 3.90 -2.49
C SER A 184 0.53 3.83 -3.82
N LYS A 185 -0.16 4.91 -4.17
CA LYS A 185 -0.70 5.11 -5.53
C LYS A 185 0.39 5.07 -6.60
N ALA A 186 1.56 5.66 -6.34
CA ALA A 186 2.69 5.63 -7.28
C ALA A 186 3.26 4.23 -7.49
N SER A 187 3.15 3.36 -6.48
CA SER A 187 3.58 1.97 -6.50
C SER A 187 2.54 1.01 -7.09
N GLY A 188 1.34 1.50 -7.44
CA GLY A 188 0.24 0.67 -7.94
C GLY A 188 -0.51 -0.11 -6.87
N ASP A 189 -0.28 0.17 -5.58
CA ASP A 189 -0.93 -0.51 -4.45
C ASP A 189 -2.32 0.07 -4.13
N PHE A 190 -2.60 1.29 -4.60
CA PHE A 190 -3.84 1.99 -4.33
C PHE A 190 -4.80 1.91 -5.52
N SER A 191 -6.06 1.57 -5.24
CA SER A 191 -7.16 1.61 -6.19
C SER A 191 -8.33 2.38 -5.60
N GLN A 192 -9.02 3.16 -6.43
CA GLN A 192 -10.21 3.91 -6.04
C GLN A 192 -11.46 3.18 -6.52
N GLN A 193 -12.49 3.08 -5.69
CA GLN A 193 -13.81 2.55 -6.03
C GLN A 193 -14.85 3.66 -5.89
N GLY A 194 -15.31 4.19 -7.02
CA GLY A 194 -16.18 5.37 -7.03
C GLY A 194 -15.49 6.62 -6.48
N GLU A 195 -16.26 7.55 -5.91
CA GLU A 195 -15.70 8.80 -5.39
C GLU A 195 -15.36 8.74 -3.91
N SER A 196 -16.04 7.88 -3.15
CA SER A 196 -15.94 7.86 -1.68
C SER A 196 -15.02 6.77 -1.13
N VAL A 197 -14.59 5.79 -1.92
CA VAL A 197 -13.82 4.63 -1.41
C VAL A 197 -12.43 4.55 -2.05
N GLY A 198 -11.41 4.46 -1.20
CA GLY A 198 -10.03 4.15 -1.55
C GLY A 198 -9.58 2.84 -0.91
N LEU A 199 -8.89 1.99 -1.67
CA LEU A 199 -8.37 0.70 -1.21
C LEU A 199 -6.86 0.69 -1.40
N LEU A 200 -6.11 0.53 -0.31
CA LEU A 200 -4.66 0.33 -0.35
C LEU A 200 -4.33 -1.12 -0.01
N LYS A 201 -3.63 -1.81 -0.92
CA LYS A 201 -3.20 -3.19 -0.75
C LYS A 201 -1.83 -3.23 -0.10
N VAL A 202 -1.75 -3.86 1.07
CA VAL A 202 -0.50 -4.10 1.79
C VAL A 202 -0.12 -5.56 1.60
N ARG A 203 0.94 -5.80 0.83
CA ARG A 203 1.43 -7.14 0.51
C ARG A 203 2.66 -7.50 1.32
N PHE A 204 2.64 -8.66 1.96
CA PHE A 204 3.76 -9.17 2.76
C PHE A 204 3.79 -10.70 2.78
N THR A 205 4.91 -11.27 3.19
CA THR A 205 5.12 -12.70 3.35
C THR A 205 5.53 -12.98 4.78
N GLY A 206 4.81 -13.87 5.47
CA GLY A 206 5.22 -14.38 6.77
C GLY A 206 6.33 -15.41 6.63
N GLN A 207 7.43 -15.27 7.36
CA GLN A 207 8.60 -16.14 7.22
C GLN A 207 8.50 -17.45 7.99
N ALA A 208 7.77 -17.45 9.12
CA ALA A 208 7.58 -18.61 9.98
C ALA A 208 6.16 -18.65 10.56
N PRO A 209 5.65 -19.82 10.98
CA PRO A 209 4.39 -19.92 11.70
C PRO A 209 4.40 -19.05 12.96
N GLY A 210 3.28 -18.37 13.24
CA GLY A 210 3.19 -17.43 14.36
C GLY A 210 2.17 -16.32 14.12
N GLN A 211 2.38 -15.15 14.72
CA GLN A 211 1.57 -13.95 14.48
C GLN A 211 2.39 -12.94 13.68
N ALA A 212 1.89 -12.53 12.51
CA ALA A 212 2.44 -11.39 11.80
C ALA A 212 1.83 -10.10 12.34
N LYS A 213 2.68 -9.20 12.86
CA LYS A 213 2.26 -7.91 13.44
C LYS A 213 2.62 -6.78 12.49
N VAL A 214 1.66 -6.28 11.72
CA VAL A 214 1.94 -5.22 10.76
C VAL A 214 1.51 -3.88 11.35
N ARG A 215 2.44 -2.92 11.35
CA ARG A 215 2.22 -1.55 11.79
C ARG A 215 2.71 -0.57 10.74
N GLY A 216 2.09 0.60 10.64
CA GLY A 216 2.54 1.64 9.74
C GLY A 216 1.78 2.94 9.86
N VAL A 217 2.31 3.99 9.25
CA VAL A 217 1.66 5.30 9.17
C VAL A 217 1.02 5.44 7.79
N TYR A 218 -0.29 5.59 7.74
CA TYR A 218 -1.04 5.83 6.51
C TYR A 218 -1.37 7.31 6.37
N LYS A 219 -0.84 7.96 5.33
CA LYS A 219 -1.14 9.35 4.95
C LYS A 219 -2.16 9.34 3.81
N PHE A 220 -3.22 10.12 3.97
CA PHE A 220 -4.33 10.19 3.02
C PHE A 220 -5.00 11.56 3.07
N SER A 221 -5.90 11.82 2.12
CA SER A 221 -6.72 13.02 2.14
C SER A 221 -8.15 12.72 1.71
N VAL A 222 -9.10 13.39 2.34
CA VAL A 222 -10.51 13.44 1.92
C VAL A 222 -10.89 14.88 1.63
N CYS A 223 -11.55 15.13 0.51
CA CYS A 223 -11.93 16.47 0.06
C CYS A 223 -13.44 16.63 -0.02
N SER A 224 -13.90 17.83 0.30
CA SER A 224 -15.21 18.34 -0.10
C SER A 224 -15.05 19.11 -1.42
N GLU A 225 -16.09 19.83 -1.88
CA GLU A 225 -16.01 20.67 -3.07
C GLU A 225 -15.01 21.84 -2.92
N SER A 226 -14.87 22.38 -1.70
CA SER A 226 -14.05 23.57 -1.42
C SER A 226 -12.79 23.28 -0.61
N ASP A 227 -12.78 22.20 0.19
CA ASP A 227 -11.76 21.98 1.21
C ASP A 227 -11.25 20.53 1.20
N CYS A 228 -9.93 20.38 1.16
CA CYS A 228 -9.25 19.10 1.37
C CYS A 228 -8.69 18.99 2.79
N LYS A 229 -9.03 17.90 3.48
CA LYS A 229 -8.45 17.53 4.77
C LYS A 229 -7.39 16.47 4.55
N LEU A 230 -6.17 16.79 4.96
CA LEU A 230 -5.03 15.89 4.94
C LEU A 230 -4.90 15.29 6.33
N ASP A 231 -4.83 13.97 6.41
CA ASP A 231 -4.79 13.27 7.69
C ASP A 231 -3.80 12.10 7.64
N GLN A 232 -3.46 11.59 8.82
CA GLN A 232 -2.62 10.42 8.97
C GLN A 232 -3.08 9.55 10.14
N ALA A 233 -3.02 8.24 9.95
CA ALA A 233 -3.39 7.26 10.97
C ALA A 233 -2.29 6.21 11.17
N GLU A 234 -2.07 5.82 12.43
CA GLU A 234 -1.24 4.68 12.78
C GLU A 234 -2.07 3.40 12.64
N VAL A 235 -1.87 2.69 11.52
CA VAL A 235 -2.56 1.44 11.22
C VAL A 235 -1.80 0.30 11.87
N ALA A 236 -2.48 -0.54 12.65
CA ALA A 236 -1.90 -1.72 13.29
C ALA A 236 -2.89 -2.89 13.24
N PHE A 237 -2.48 -4.01 12.64
CA PHE A 237 -3.27 -5.23 12.56
C PHE A 237 -2.39 -6.47 12.74
N GLU A 238 -3.01 -7.59 13.09
CA GLU A 238 -2.33 -8.87 13.28
C GLU A 238 -3.04 -9.96 12.51
N THR A 239 -2.28 -10.88 11.91
CA THR A 239 -2.84 -12.07 11.26
C THR A 239 -1.99 -13.31 11.56
N PRO A 240 -2.62 -14.47 11.80
CA PRO A 240 -1.89 -15.70 12.03
C PRO A 240 -1.20 -16.19 10.75
N ILE A 241 0.07 -16.58 10.88
CA ILE A 241 0.85 -17.29 9.87
C ILE A 241 0.86 -18.79 10.22
N ARG A 242 0.51 -19.64 9.26
CA ARG A 242 0.44 -21.10 9.39
C ARG A 242 1.35 -21.84 8.41
#